data_AF-A0A497C494-F1
#
_entry.id   AF-A0A497C494-F1
#
_cell.length_a   1.000
_cell.length_b   1.000
_cell.length_c   1.000
_cell.angle_alpha   90.00
_cell.angle_beta   90.00
_cell.angle_gamma   90.00
#
_symmetry.space_group_name_H-M   'P 1'
#
loop_
_entity.id
_entity.type
_entity.pdbx_description
1 polymer ?
#
loop_
_entity_poly.entity_id
_entity_poly.type
_entity_poly.pdbx_seq_one_letter_code
_entity_poly.pdbx_strand_id
1 'polypeptide(L)'
;MTVAGSLPKRSAEFRPAGRRRLTWLLAAGLLLLGSGCLWFQSAPLEFGNSAQESSTGEGYQLSADQSDLILKQGYPEAFIILFYEDEDENGSLQNVRQELWSYYLAGESYTFLNGELTSVDDLDVGDVGPLSTQSYLPEQFAAGMDVEDVLVAAGVDSFIEVPLEEQFLERGKLYYGESLAFGVADGQLRYLEALALIEE
;
A
#
# COMPACT_ATOMS: atom_id res chain seq x y z
N MET A 1 -7.25 -31.74 48.88
CA MET A 1 -6.49 -30.78 49.72
C MET A 1 -6.39 -29.48 48.95
N THR A 2 -6.99 -28.44 49.51
CA THR A 2 -7.23 -27.12 48.94
C THR A 2 -6.15 -26.16 49.43
N VAL A 3 -5.54 -25.37 48.55
CA VAL A 3 -5.06 -24.02 48.89
C VAL A 3 -5.17 -23.12 47.66
N ALA A 4 -6.11 -22.17 47.71
CA ALA A 4 -6.24 -21.05 46.79
C ALA A 4 -5.48 -19.84 47.38
N GLY A 5 -4.60 -19.23 46.59
CA GLY A 5 -3.85 -18.03 46.96
C GLY A 5 -4.47 -16.78 46.32
N SER A 6 -5.14 -15.98 47.16
CA SER A 6 -5.75 -14.68 46.82
C SER A 6 -4.69 -13.56 46.85
N LEU A 7 -4.62 -12.74 45.79
CA LEU A 7 -3.78 -11.54 45.73
C LEU A 7 -4.56 -10.29 46.19
N PRO A 8 -3.95 -9.39 46.98
CA PRO A 8 -4.61 -8.19 47.47
C PRO A 8 -4.67 -7.06 46.43
N LYS A 9 -5.86 -6.46 46.29
CA LYS A 9 -6.12 -5.19 45.61
C LYS A 9 -5.39 -4.03 46.30
N ARG A 10 -4.54 -3.30 45.57
CA ARG A 10 -4.06 -1.96 45.98
C ARG A 10 -4.87 -0.89 45.27
N SER A 11 -5.77 -0.27 46.00
CA SER A 11 -6.46 0.97 45.66
C SER A 11 -5.56 2.16 46.01
N ALA A 12 -5.09 2.89 45.00
CA ALA A 12 -4.36 4.14 45.19
C ALA A 12 -5.34 5.32 45.24
N GLU A 13 -5.10 6.16 46.25
CA GLU A 13 -6.00 7.20 46.74
C GLU A 13 -6.10 8.42 45.82
N PHE A 14 -7.32 8.92 45.77
CA PHE A 14 -7.77 10.15 45.16
C PHE A 14 -7.30 11.36 45.99
N ARG A 15 -6.63 12.33 45.36
CA ARG A 15 -6.33 13.65 45.96
C ARG A 15 -7.02 14.76 45.18
N PRO A 16 -8.06 15.42 45.72
CA PRO A 16 -8.58 16.67 45.21
C PRO A 16 -8.13 17.83 46.12
N ALA A 17 -7.62 18.93 45.56
CA ALA A 17 -7.83 20.30 46.06
C ALA A 17 -6.96 21.30 45.30
N GLY A 18 -7.62 22.16 44.52
CA GLY A 18 -6.97 23.29 43.86
C GLY A 18 -7.98 24.34 43.38
N ARG A 19 -8.93 24.72 44.24
CA ARG A 19 -9.86 25.85 43.99
C ARG A 19 -9.09 27.18 44.03
N ARG A 20 -9.01 27.90 42.92
CA ARG A 20 -8.85 29.36 42.90
C ARG A 20 -9.83 30.00 41.90
N ARG A 21 -10.90 30.58 42.49
CA ARG A 21 -11.67 31.81 42.16
C ARG A 21 -11.58 32.27 40.69
N LEU A 22 -12.60 32.11 39.85
CA LEU A 22 -13.93 32.77 39.78
C LEU A 22 -13.90 34.31 39.57
N THR A 23 -14.26 34.67 38.34
CA THR A 23 -15.03 35.85 37.82
C THR A 23 -14.43 37.24 37.81
N TRP A 24 -14.44 37.84 36.61
CA TRP A 24 -14.80 39.20 36.14
C TRP A 24 -14.22 39.26 34.70
N LEU A 25 -14.91 39.46 33.56
CA LEU A 25 -16.12 40.21 33.21
C LEU A 25 -16.75 39.62 31.94
N LEU A 26 -18.08 39.48 31.96
CA LEU A 26 -18.94 39.48 30.79
C LEU A 26 -18.96 40.89 30.17
N ALA A 27 -19.23 40.94 28.86
CA ALA A 27 -19.57 42.10 28.04
C ALA A 27 -18.42 42.83 27.32
N ALA A 28 -17.89 42.20 26.27
CA ALA A 28 -17.43 42.90 25.07
C ALA A 28 -17.56 41.99 23.83
N GLY A 29 -18.62 42.20 23.04
CA GLY A 29 -18.78 41.87 21.60
C GLY A 29 -18.60 40.39 21.22
N LEU A 30 -19.64 39.57 21.05
CA LEU A 30 -20.70 39.71 20.04
C LEU A 30 -20.25 40.23 18.65
N LEU A 31 -19.00 39.96 18.26
CA LEU A 31 -18.44 40.34 16.95
C LEU A 31 -17.38 39.35 16.43
N LEU A 32 -17.53 38.05 16.75
CA LEU A 32 -16.64 36.99 16.24
C LEU A 32 -17.43 35.70 15.89
N LEU A 33 -18.62 35.85 15.31
CA LEU A 33 -19.42 34.72 14.78
C LEU A 33 -19.81 34.94 13.30
N GLY A 34 -19.02 35.73 12.55
CA GLY A 34 -19.35 36.13 11.18
C GLY A 34 -18.23 36.01 10.13
N SER A 35 -17.04 35.51 10.48
CA SER A 35 -15.89 35.50 9.54
C SER A 35 -15.09 34.19 9.53
N GLY A 36 -15.62 33.11 10.09
CA GLY A 36 -14.92 31.82 10.21
C GLY A 36 -15.32 30.75 9.19
N CYS A 37 -16.13 31.07 8.18
CA CYS A 37 -16.70 30.07 7.25
C CYS A 37 -16.09 30.04 5.84
N LEU A 38 -14.94 30.68 5.57
CA LEU A 38 -14.49 30.86 4.17
C LEU A 38 -13.00 30.62 3.87
N TRP A 39 -12.24 29.92 4.71
CA TRP A 39 -10.78 29.73 4.46
C TRP A 39 -10.27 28.29 4.59
N PHE A 40 -11.12 27.29 4.45
CA PHE A 40 -10.71 25.94 4.08
C PHE A 40 -11.34 25.56 2.74
N GLN A 41 -11.00 26.35 1.71
CA GLN A 41 -10.80 25.74 0.40
C GLN A 41 -9.50 24.95 0.53
N SER A 42 -9.61 23.68 0.90
CA SER A 42 -8.55 22.72 0.64
C SER A 42 -8.32 22.72 -0.86
N ALA A 43 -7.36 23.54 -1.31
CA ALA A 43 -6.88 23.49 -2.67
C ALA A 43 -6.46 22.04 -2.94
N PRO A 44 -6.87 21.43 -4.07
CA PRO A 44 -6.22 20.21 -4.50
C PRO A 44 -4.72 20.52 -4.58
N LEU A 45 -3.90 19.72 -3.91
CA LEU A 45 -2.46 19.76 -4.09
C LEU A 45 -2.18 19.38 -5.55
N GLU A 46 -2.17 20.37 -6.45
CA GLU A 46 -1.53 20.22 -7.76
C GLU A 46 -0.03 20.18 -7.51
N PHE A 47 0.53 18.97 -7.53
CA PHE A 47 1.97 18.76 -7.55
C PHE A 47 2.49 19.32 -8.88
N GLY A 48 3.15 20.47 -8.79
CA GLY A 48 3.77 21.12 -9.94
C GLY A 48 4.92 20.29 -10.50
N ASN A 49 4.89 20.10 -11.82
CA ASN A 49 5.96 19.53 -12.65
C ASN A 49 7.31 20.18 -12.33
N SER A 50 8.01 19.62 -11.35
CA SER A 50 9.45 19.78 -11.26
C SER A 50 10.00 18.85 -12.31
N ALA A 51 10.66 19.39 -13.34
CA ALA A 51 11.40 18.60 -14.31
C ALA A 51 12.59 17.93 -13.61
N GLN A 52 12.30 16.93 -12.81
CA GLN A 52 13.23 15.90 -12.41
C GLN A 52 13.42 15.07 -13.68
N GLU A 53 14.67 14.88 -14.11
CA GLU A 53 14.98 13.92 -15.15
C GLU A 53 14.56 12.55 -14.62
N SER A 54 13.30 12.18 -14.84
CA SER A 54 12.77 10.85 -14.60
C SER A 54 13.65 9.96 -15.45
N SER A 55 14.57 9.23 -14.79
CA SER A 55 15.19 8.08 -15.41
C SER A 55 14.02 7.22 -15.85
N THR A 56 13.68 7.25 -17.14
CA THR A 56 12.59 6.47 -17.69
C THR A 56 12.87 5.04 -17.25
N GLY A 57 12.19 4.59 -16.20
CA GLY A 57 12.62 3.44 -15.42
C GLY A 57 12.81 2.28 -16.39
N GLU A 58 14.03 1.72 -16.44
CA GLU A 58 14.22 0.50 -17.20
C GLU A 58 13.21 -0.51 -16.62
N GLY A 59 12.21 -0.86 -17.43
CA GLY A 59 11.20 -1.83 -17.04
C GLY A 59 11.86 -3.13 -16.59
N TYR A 60 11.15 -3.92 -15.80
CA TYR A 60 11.66 -5.20 -15.34
C TYR A 60 11.72 -6.20 -16.50
N GLN A 61 12.89 -6.77 -16.76
CA GLN A 61 13.03 -7.84 -17.75
C GLN A 61 12.52 -9.15 -17.17
N LEU A 62 11.46 -9.71 -17.76
CA LEU A 62 10.91 -11.01 -17.35
C LEU A 62 11.96 -12.13 -17.44
N SER A 63 11.90 -13.06 -16.48
CA SER A 63 12.70 -14.28 -16.48
C SER A 63 12.23 -15.27 -17.54
N ALA A 64 12.98 -16.38 -17.69
CA ALA A 64 12.57 -17.49 -18.55
C ALA A 64 11.25 -18.13 -18.07
N ASP A 65 11.13 -18.48 -16.79
CA ASP A 65 9.93 -19.10 -16.24
C ASP A 65 8.69 -18.21 -16.39
N GLN A 66 8.86 -16.90 -16.15
CA GLN A 66 7.81 -15.91 -16.31
C GLN A 66 7.36 -15.80 -17.78
N SER A 67 8.33 -15.73 -18.70
CA SER A 67 8.06 -15.66 -20.13
C SER A 67 7.38 -16.93 -20.64
N ASP A 68 7.82 -18.11 -20.17
CA ASP A 68 7.23 -19.40 -20.53
C ASP A 68 5.78 -19.52 -20.02
N LEU A 69 5.50 -19.02 -18.82
CA LEU A 69 4.14 -18.97 -18.30
C LEU A 69 3.25 -18.04 -19.12
N ILE A 70 3.73 -16.85 -19.47
CA ILE A 70 3.00 -15.91 -20.32
C ILE A 70 2.74 -16.49 -21.72
N LEU A 71 3.72 -17.18 -22.30
CA LEU A 71 3.54 -17.86 -23.59
C LEU A 71 2.49 -18.97 -23.52
N LYS A 72 2.35 -19.63 -22.37
CA LYS A 72 1.40 -20.73 -22.14
C LYS A 72 -0.01 -20.24 -21.82
N GLN A 73 -0.15 -19.22 -20.96
CA GLN A 73 -1.43 -18.81 -20.37
C GLN A 73 -1.86 -17.38 -20.69
N GLY A 74 -0.99 -16.57 -21.28
CA GLY A 74 -1.16 -15.12 -21.34
C GLY A 74 -0.69 -14.44 -20.05
N TYR A 75 -0.94 -13.14 -19.94
CA TYR A 75 -0.67 -12.40 -18.70
C TYR A 75 -1.67 -12.75 -17.61
N PRO A 76 -1.30 -12.66 -16.32
CA PRO A 76 -2.21 -12.95 -15.22
C PRO A 76 -3.34 -11.93 -15.16
N GLU A 77 -4.54 -12.34 -14.71
CA GLU A 77 -5.64 -11.38 -14.55
C GLU A 77 -5.44 -10.49 -13.32
N ALA A 78 -4.72 -10.98 -12.30
CA ALA A 78 -4.32 -10.21 -11.14
C ALA A 78 -2.90 -10.60 -10.69
N PHE A 79 -2.17 -9.65 -10.11
CA PHE A 79 -0.85 -9.94 -9.56
C PHE A 79 -0.47 -9.05 -8.39
N ILE A 80 0.40 -9.57 -7.53
CA ILE A 80 1.03 -8.86 -6.44
C ILE A 80 2.54 -8.90 -6.64
N ILE A 81 3.22 -7.78 -6.39
CA ILE A 81 4.68 -7.67 -6.35
C ILE A 81 5.09 -7.11 -5.00
N LEU A 82 6.03 -7.79 -4.34
CA LEU A 82 6.65 -7.35 -3.09
C LEU A 82 8.16 -7.22 -3.28
N PHE A 83 8.70 -6.06 -2.89
CA PHE A 83 10.14 -5.80 -2.89
C PHE A 83 10.65 -5.66 -1.46
N TYR A 84 11.57 -6.53 -1.05
CA TYR A 84 12.17 -6.51 0.27
C TYR A 84 13.64 -6.90 0.24
N GLU A 85 14.35 -6.72 1.34
CA GLU A 85 15.71 -7.23 1.51
C GLU A 85 15.66 -8.51 2.35
N ASP A 86 16.42 -9.53 1.93
CA ASP A 86 16.59 -10.77 2.67
C ASP A 86 18.07 -11.08 2.86
N GLU A 87 18.41 -11.83 3.91
CA GLU A 87 19.78 -12.24 4.21
C GLU A 87 20.10 -13.54 3.46
N ASP A 88 21.13 -13.53 2.63
CA ASP A 88 21.61 -14.72 1.92
C ASP A 88 22.36 -15.71 2.85
N GLU A 89 22.76 -16.86 2.33
CA GLU A 89 23.52 -17.87 3.09
C GLU A 89 24.86 -17.36 3.65
N ASN A 90 25.38 -16.25 3.13
CA ASN A 90 26.64 -15.63 3.54
C ASN A 90 26.44 -14.47 4.54
N GLY A 91 25.19 -14.16 4.90
CA GLY A 91 24.86 -13.03 5.76
C GLY A 91 24.80 -11.68 5.05
N SER A 92 24.74 -11.66 3.71
CA SER A 92 24.65 -10.45 2.90
C SER A 92 23.19 -10.14 2.58
N LEU A 93 22.79 -8.87 2.69
CA LEU A 93 21.47 -8.43 2.25
C LEU A 93 21.40 -8.42 0.73
N GLN A 94 20.35 -9.04 0.19
CA GLN A 94 20.01 -9.02 -1.23
C GLN A 94 18.59 -8.48 -1.43
N ASN A 95 18.38 -7.74 -2.51
CA ASN A 95 17.04 -7.34 -2.91
C ASN A 95 16.29 -8.55 -3.46
N VAL A 96 15.07 -8.74 -2.97
CA VAL A 96 14.16 -9.79 -3.37
C VAL A 96 12.94 -9.17 -4.03
N ARG A 97 12.59 -9.69 -5.20
CA ARG A 97 11.33 -9.44 -5.91
C ARG A 97 10.49 -10.71 -5.79
N GLN A 98 9.48 -10.69 -4.94
CA GLN A 98 8.50 -11.76 -4.87
C GLN A 98 7.26 -11.37 -5.65
N GLU A 99 6.72 -12.30 -6.43
CA GLU A 99 5.50 -12.08 -7.21
C GLU A 99 4.50 -13.20 -6.98
N LEU A 100 3.23 -12.85 -6.93
CA LEU A 100 2.12 -13.80 -6.98
C LEU A 100 1.26 -13.45 -8.18
N TRP A 101 1.15 -14.36 -9.14
CA TRP A 101 0.36 -14.19 -10.35
C TRP A 101 -0.87 -15.08 -10.26
N SER A 102 -2.06 -14.51 -10.40
CA SER A 102 -3.33 -15.23 -10.28
C SER A 102 -3.98 -15.38 -11.64
N TYR A 103 -4.30 -16.63 -11.99
CA TYR A 103 -5.02 -17.03 -13.20
C TYR A 103 -6.41 -17.55 -12.80
N TYR A 104 -7.37 -16.66 -12.54
CA TYR A 104 -8.68 -17.01 -11.98
C TYR A 104 -9.48 -17.92 -12.91
N LEU A 105 -9.37 -17.72 -14.24
CA LEU A 105 -10.04 -18.57 -15.22
C LEU A 105 -9.43 -19.98 -15.31
N ALA A 106 -8.15 -20.11 -14.96
CA ALA A 106 -7.46 -21.39 -14.87
C ALA A 106 -7.62 -22.06 -13.50
N GLY A 107 -8.02 -21.30 -12.47
CA GLY A 107 -8.10 -21.78 -11.10
C GLY A 107 -6.73 -22.04 -10.47
N GLU A 108 -5.71 -21.26 -10.85
CA GLU A 108 -4.32 -21.46 -10.39
C GLU A 108 -3.65 -20.13 -10.04
N SER A 109 -2.69 -20.18 -9.11
CA SER A 109 -1.78 -19.08 -8.83
C SER A 109 -0.33 -19.56 -8.83
N TYR A 110 0.58 -18.65 -9.20
CA TYR A 110 1.98 -18.92 -9.43
C TYR A 110 2.82 -17.95 -8.62
N THR A 111 3.69 -18.47 -7.75
CA THR A 111 4.59 -17.64 -6.94
C THR A 111 5.99 -17.65 -7.52
N PHE A 112 6.54 -16.46 -7.79
CA PHE A 112 7.91 -16.28 -8.25
C PHE A 112 8.76 -15.61 -7.18
N LEU A 113 10.02 -16.04 -7.08
CA LEU A 113 11.04 -15.39 -6.27
C LEU A 113 12.21 -15.02 -7.18
N ASN A 114 12.46 -13.72 -7.36
CA ASN A 114 13.46 -13.19 -8.30
C ASN A 114 13.28 -13.75 -9.72
N GLY A 115 12.02 -13.97 -10.11
CA GLY A 115 11.65 -14.52 -11.41
C GLY A 115 11.71 -16.04 -11.53
N GLU A 116 12.19 -16.78 -10.52
CA GLU A 116 12.15 -18.25 -10.50
C GLU A 116 10.80 -18.73 -9.96
N LEU A 117 10.17 -19.70 -10.63
CA LEU A 117 8.91 -20.27 -10.15
C LEU A 117 9.14 -21.14 -8.91
N THR A 118 8.52 -20.77 -7.79
CA THR A 118 8.71 -21.46 -6.49
C THR A 118 7.48 -22.21 -6.02
N SER A 119 6.27 -21.78 -6.39
CA SER A 119 5.01 -22.46 -6.02
C SER A 119 3.96 -22.36 -7.12
N VAL A 120 3.11 -23.38 -7.18
CA VAL A 120 1.86 -23.39 -7.95
C VAL A 120 0.77 -23.89 -6.99
N ASP A 121 -0.26 -23.07 -6.82
CA ASP A 121 -1.34 -23.32 -5.86
C ASP A 121 -2.70 -23.24 -6.56
N ASP A 122 -3.58 -24.19 -6.28
CA ASP A 122 -4.96 -24.18 -6.77
C ASP A 122 -5.74 -23.00 -6.14
N LEU A 123 -6.50 -22.29 -6.97
CA LEU A 123 -7.43 -21.25 -6.53
C LEU A 123 -8.86 -21.80 -6.49
N ASP A 124 -9.45 -21.88 -5.30
CA ASP A 124 -10.88 -22.14 -5.12
C ASP A 124 -11.68 -20.85 -5.34
N VAL A 125 -11.68 -20.40 -6.59
CA VAL A 125 -12.55 -19.34 -7.08
C VAL A 125 -13.74 -20.02 -7.74
N GLY A 126 -14.96 -19.69 -7.30
CA GLY A 126 -16.17 -20.22 -7.91
C GLY A 126 -16.32 -19.78 -9.38
N ASP A 127 -17.54 -19.75 -9.89
CA ASP A 127 -17.77 -19.12 -11.20
C ASP A 127 -17.55 -17.60 -11.07
N VAL A 128 -16.42 -17.11 -11.58
CA VAL A 128 -16.02 -15.69 -11.53
C VAL A 128 -16.62 -14.86 -12.67
N GLY A 129 -17.33 -15.50 -13.61
CA GLY A 129 -17.86 -14.82 -14.79
C GLY A 129 -16.77 -14.30 -15.74
N PRO A 130 -17.14 -13.44 -16.71
CA PRO A 130 -16.17 -12.79 -17.58
C PRO A 130 -15.37 -11.73 -16.81
N LEU A 131 -14.05 -11.77 -16.97
CA LEU A 131 -13.13 -10.80 -16.40
C LEU A 131 -12.69 -9.79 -17.47
N SER A 132 -12.58 -8.53 -17.06
CA SER A 132 -11.99 -7.48 -17.91
C SER A 132 -10.53 -7.79 -18.18
N THR A 133 -10.02 -7.38 -19.34
CA THR A 133 -8.58 -7.47 -19.63
C THR A 133 -7.78 -6.59 -18.66
N GLN A 134 -6.75 -7.17 -18.04
CA GLN A 134 -5.84 -6.45 -17.16
C GLN A 134 -5.05 -5.39 -17.95
N SER A 135 -5.03 -4.15 -17.46
CA SER A 135 -4.33 -3.04 -18.11
C SER A 135 -2.87 -2.92 -17.68
N TYR A 136 -2.52 -3.55 -16.56
CA TYR A 136 -1.18 -3.50 -15.98
C TYR A 136 -0.41 -4.80 -16.24
N LEU A 137 0.90 -4.71 -16.46
CA LEU A 137 1.79 -5.85 -16.68
C LEU A 137 2.87 -5.88 -15.61
N PRO A 138 3.25 -7.06 -15.08
CA PRO A 138 4.25 -7.17 -14.02
C PRO A 138 5.61 -6.53 -14.37
N GLU A 139 6.03 -6.57 -15.64
CA GLU A 139 7.27 -5.98 -16.14
C GLU A 139 7.30 -4.44 -16.13
N GLN A 140 6.14 -3.79 -16.00
CA GLN A 140 6.09 -2.33 -15.93
C GLN A 140 6.68 -1.78 -14.64
N PHE A 141 6.76 -2.61 -13.59
CA PHE A 141 7.13 -2.16 -12.25
C PHE A 141 8.46 -2.74 -11.84
N ALA A 142 9.34 -1.93 -11.28
CA ALA A 142 10.67 -2.35 -10.81
C ALA A 142 10.94 -1.83 -9.39
N ALA A 143 11.85 -2.49 -8.69
CA ALA A 143 12.28 -2.03 -7.37
C ALA A 143 12.91 -0.63 -7.49
N GLY A 144 12.66 0.23 -6.50
CA GLY A 144 13.25 1.56 -6.46
C GLY A 144 12.50 2.63 -7.24
N MET A 145 11.47 2.27 -8.02
CA MET A 145 10.56 3.26 -8.63
C MET A 145 9.96 4.15 -7.56
N ASP A 146 9.93 5.46 -7.81
CA ASP A 146 9.17 6.38 -6.97
C ASP A 146 7.69 6.42 -7.39
N VAL A 147 6.91 7.30 -6.74
CA VAL A 147 5.48 7.44 -7.03
C VAL A 147 5.23 7.88 -8.48
N GLU A 148 6.05 8.80 -9.01
CA GLU A 148 5.89 9.33 -10.36
C GLU A 148 6.21 8.25 -11.40
N ASP A 149 7.29 7.49 -11.19
CA ASP A 149 7.65 6.37 -12.06
C ASP A 149 6.54 5.31 -12.15
N VAL A 150 5.94 4.95 -11.01
CA VAL A 150 4.83 3.98 -10.97
C VAL A 150 3.61 4.50 -11.75
N LEU A 151 3.25 5.76 -11.57
CA LEU A 151 2.09 6.36 -12.25
C LEU A 151 2.33 6.47 -13.76
N VAL A 152 3.54 6.85 -14.18
CA VAL A 152 3.93 6.90 -15.59
C VAL A 152 3.91 5.50 -16.21
N ALA A 153 4.46 4.50 -15.52
CA ALA A 153 4.49 3.11 -16.00
C ALA A 153 3.08 2.51 -16.12
N ALA A 154 2.19 2.83 -15.16
CA ALA A 154 0.80 2.39 -15.15
C ALA A 154 -0.12 3.19 -16.09
N GLY A 155 0.31 4.37 -16.54
CA GLY A 155 -0.56 5.30 -17.30
C GLY A 155 -1.74 5.80 -16.48
N VAL A 156 -1.56 5.97 -15.16
CA VAL A 156 -2.63 6.38 -14.23
C VAL A 156 -2.52 7.87 -13.92
N ASP A 157 -3.54 8.63 -14.31
CA ASP A 157 -3.60 10.08 -14.07
C ASP A 157 -4.22 10.46 -12.71
N SER A 158 -4.95 9.52 -12.07
CA SER A 158 -5.69 9.79 -10.83
C SER A 158 -5.48 8.71 -9.78
N PHE A 159 -5.16 9.13 -8.55
CA PHE A 159 -4.96 8.23 -7.42
C PHE A 159 -5.36 8.90 -6.10
N ILE A 160 -5.54 8.09 -5.07
CA ILE A 160 -5.77 8.52 -3.69
C ILE A 160 -4.59 8.07 -2.84
N GLU A 161 -3.93 9.03 -2.16
CA GLU A 161 -2.92 8.74 -1.14
C GLU A 161 -3.60 8.46 0.21
N VAL A 162 -3.24 7.34 0.83
CA VAL A 162 -3.66 6.94 2.18
C VAL A 162 -2.40 6.79 3.05
N PRO A 163 -2.21 7.63 4.08
CA PRO A 163 -1.07 7.48 4.98
C PRO A 163 -1.20 6.20 5.80
N LEU A 164 -0.11 5.43 5.91
CA LEU A 164 -0.04 4.29 6.80
C LEU A 164 0.29 4.74 8.22
N GLU A 165 -0.22 4.01 9.21
CA GLU A 165 0.22 4.21 10.59
C GLU A 165 1.69 3.79 10.71
N GLU A 166 2.50 4.62 11.37
CA GLU A 166 3.96 4.41 11.51
C GLU A 166 4.33 3.04 12.12
N GLN A 167 3.41 2.44 12.89
CA GLN A 167 3.60 1.13 13.50
C GLN A 167 3.62 -0.03 12.48
N PHE A 168 3.09 0.17 11.27
CA PHE A 168 3.10 -0.86 10.22
C PHE A 168 4.25 -0.65 9.24
N LEU A 169 4.53 0.60 8.87
CA LEU A 169 5.59 0.93 7.95
C LEU A 169 6.05 2.36 8.22
N GLU A 170 7.27 2.50 8.74
CA GLU A 170 7.83 3.82 9.04
C GLU A 170 7.96 4.61 7.73
N ARG A 171 7.33 5.80 7.68
CA ARG A 171 7.28 6.65 6.48
C ARG A 171 6.67 5.96 5.24
N GLY A 172 5.86 4.92 5.46
CA GLY A 172 5.10 4.23 4.43
C GLY A 172 3.87 5.00 3.98
N LYS A 173 3.57 4.94 2.68
CA LYS A 173 2.34 5.48 2.09
C LYS A 173 1.73 4.46 1.15
N LEU A 174 0.39 4.36 1.14
CA LEU A 174 -0.36 3.59 0.14
C LEU A 174 -1.04 4.53 -0.84
N TYR A 175 -1.12 4.09 -2.08
CA TYR A 175 -1.79 4.78 -3.16
C TYR A 175 -2.77 3.83 -3.83
N TYR A 176 -3.95 4.34 -4.18
CA TYR A 176 -5.01 3.57 -4.83
C TYR A 176 -5.44 4.26 -6.13
N GLY A 177 -5.44 3.53 -7.23
CA GLY A 177 -5.96 3.92 -8.53
C GLY A 177 -7.04 2.95 -9.02
N GLU A 178 -7.40 3.04 -10.30
CA GLU A 178 -8.32 2.10 -10.92
C GLU A 178 -7.66 0.71 -11.02
N SER A 179 -8.15 -0.26 -10.25
CA SER A 179 -7.62 -1.64 -10.23
C SER A 179 -6.14 -1.77 -9.85
N LEU A 180 -5.57 -0.75 -9.21
CA LEU A 180 -4.17 -0.71 -8.80
C LEU A 180 -4.05 -0.19 -7.37
N ALA A 181 -3.29 -0.88 -6.54
CA ALA A 181 -2.84 -0.39 -5.25
C ALA A 181 -1.32 -0.53 -5.17
N PHE A 182 -0.61 0.46 -4.63
CA PHE A 182 0.83 0.35 -4.43
C PHE A 182 1.30 1.08 -3.18
N GLY A 183 2.38 0.55 -2.59
CA GLY A 183 2.98 1.03 -1.37
C GLY A 183 4.41 1.48 -1.59
N VAL A 184 4.72 2.66 -1.07
CA VAL A 184 6.04 3.27 -1.12
C VAL A 184 6.56 3.45 0.29
N ALA A 185 7.82 3.06 0.54
CA ALA A 185 8.55 3.40 1.76
C ALA A 185 9.94 3.91 1.38
N ASP A 186 10.43 4.91 2.12
CA ASP A 186 11.69 5.59 1.80
C ASP A 186 11.72 6.20 0.39
N GLY A 187 10.56 6.55 -0.15
CA GLY A 187 10.43 7.08 -1.51
C GLY A 187 10.54 6.02 -2.61
N GLN A 188 10.57 4.73 -2.27
CA GLN A 188 10.71 3.62 -3.22
C GLN A 188 9.53 2.65 -3.13
N LEU A 189 9.12 2.12 -4.28
CA LEU A 189 8.11 1.07 -4.41
C LEU A 189 8.52 -0.17 -3.61
N ARG A 190 7.64 -0.62 -2.72
CA ARG A 190 7.80 -1.84 -1.91
C ARG A 190 6.69 -2.86 -2.14
N TYR A 191 5.50 -2.40 -2.52
CA TYR A 191 4.33 -3.24 -2.72
C TYR A 191 3.55 -2.76 -3.94
N LEU A 192 3.02 -3.68 -4.72
CA LEU A 192 2.08 -3.38 -5.80
C LEU A 192 1.08 -4.51 -5.94
N GLU A 193 -0.17 -4.17 -6.21
CA GLU A 193 -1.26 -5.11 -6.44
C GLU A 193 -2.12 -4.58 -7.58
N ALA A 194 -2.25 -5.38 -8.64
CA ALA A 194 -3.16 -5.15 -9.74
C ALA A 194 -4.30 -6.17 -9.65
N LEU A 195 -5.53 -5.67 -9.59
CA LEU A 195 -6.73 -6.48 -9.39
C LEU A 195 -7.45 -6.74 -10.72
N ALA A 196 -8.05 -7.92 -10.86
CA ALA A 196 -8.99 -8.20 -11.94
C ALA A 196 -10.34 -7.54 -11.63
N LEU A 197 -10.98 -6.94 -12.64
CA LEU A 197 -12.37 -6.50 -12.55
C LEU A 197 -13.29 -7.48 -13.27
N ILE A 198 -14.52 -7.60 -12.76
CA ILE A 198 -15.60 -8.34 -13.40
C ILE A 198 -16.27 -7.41 -14.41
N GLU A 199 -16.57 -7.89 -15.62
CA GLU A 199 -17.34 -7.12 -16.60
C GLU A 199 -18.81 -6.96 -16.13
N GLU A 200 -19.33 -5.73 -16.14
CA GLU A 200 -20.74 -5.41 -15.80
C GLU A 200 -21.74 -5.74 -16.93
#